data_AF-A0AAN6RLD1-F1
#
_entry.id   AF-A0AAN6RLD1-F1
#
_cell.length_a   1.000
_cell.length_b   1.000
_cell.length_c   1.000
_cell.angle_alpha   90.00
_cell.angle_beta   90.00
_cell.angle_gamma   90.00
#
_symmetry.space_group_name_H-M   'P 1'
#
loop_
_entity.id
_entity.type
_entity.pdbx_description
1 polymer ?
#
loop_
_entity_poly.entity_id
_entity_poly.type
_entity_poly.pdbx_seq_one_letter_code
_entity_poly.pdbx_strand_id
1 'polypeptide(L)'
;MQNARIVPAYAAGFLCATFTLSQLFNFEMRVPNVIASAWLPVAVAQNGTIDLSWHAPKKTWINDLNRVLNDTGTNGFQFNGSVLRDGVPYGTYNWCNMPHVRREEYPKASDEYTLQYVEVIHRHHKRTPYASNTFPKEAYRWDCNDQGLFYYGQPLNPTGNASANSYWSVFTSDTNPFVPSGFNGTCQFPQITRQGLDDSFQHGKDLYGVYHDLLNFLPSSLTTNLTYRVTNNVITSQVAGMLIAGMYPPPPPSPSSSNPQTSTLSNPNTPVPRHPPSTPPTP
;
A
#
# COMPACT_ATOMS: atom_id res chain seq x y z
N MET A 1 -32.01 -60.30 2.26
CA MET A 1 -30.95 -60.40 3.28
C MET A 1 -29.84 -59.44 2.91
N GLN A 2 -29.65 -58.41 3.73
CA GLN A 2 -28.39 -57.75 4.12
C GLN A 2 -28.66 -56.28 4.42
N ASN A 3 -28.64 -56.01 5.72
CA ASN A 3 -28.66 -54.70 6.35
C ASN A 3 -27.31 -54.00 6.16
N ALA A 4 -27.33 -52.70 5.86
CA ALA A 4 -26.23 -51.77 6.11
C ALA A 4 -26.83 -50.40 6.48
N ARG A 5 -27.24 -50.22 7.74
CA ARG A 5 -26.53 -49.46 8.80
C ARG A 5 -25.82 -48.20 8.31
N ILE A 6 -26.55 -47.10 8.48
CA ILE A 6 -26.09 -45.72 8.52
C ILE A 6 -25.25 -45.53 9.79
N VAL A 7 -24.05 -44.97 9.65
CA VAL A 7 -23.19 -44.52 10.77
C VAL A 7 -23.12 -43.00 10.73
N PRO A 8 -23.58 -42.27 11.76
CA PRO A 8 -23.28 -40.86 11.90
C PRO A 8 -21.93 -40.69 12.62
N ALA A 9 -21.00 -39.98 11.99
CA ALA A 9 -19.75 -39.56 12.62
C ALA A 9 -19.99 -38.27 13.42
N TYR A 10 -19.64 -38.33 14.71
CA TYR A 10 -19.77 -37.25 15.68
C TYR A 10 -18.77 -36.12 15.39
N ALA A 11 -19.27 -34.89 15.29
CA ALA A 11 -18.49 -33.67 15.32
C ALA A 11 -18.22 -33.27 16.78
N ALA A 12 -16.94 -33.23 17.18
CA ALA A 12 -16.51 -32.66 18.45
C ALA A 12 -16.19 -31.17 18.23
N GLY A 13 -17.13 -30.30 18.59
CA GLY A 13 -16.91 -28.86 18.70
C GLY A 13 -16.38 -28.52 20.10
N PHE A 14 -15.18 -27.94 20.17
CA PHE A 14 -14.65 -27.36 21.41
C PHE A 14 -15.26 -25.97 21.61
N LEU A 15 -16.07 -25.83 22.67
CA LEU A 15 -16.61 -24.58 23.19
C LEU A 15 -15.54 -23.84 23.99
N CYS A 16 -15.24 -22.59 23.63
CA CYS A 16 -14.43 -21.70 24.45
C CYS A 16 -15.34 -20.85 25.36
N ALA A 17 -14.97 -20.84 26.64
CA ALA A 17 -15.73 -20.44 27.82
C ALA A 17 -16.36 -19.03 27.80
N THR A 18 -17.59 -18.98 28.33
CA THR A 18 -18.26 -17.80 28.89
C THR A 18 -17.81 -17.58 30.35
N PHE A 19 -17.55 -16.33 30.74
CA PHE A 19 -17.42 -15.94 32.15
C PHE A 19 -18.51 -14.92 32.50
N THR A 20 -19.36 -15.26 33.47
CA THR A 20 -20.33 -14.35 34.11
C THR A 20 -20.07 -14.24 35.61
N LEU A 21 -20.28 -13.02 36.11
CA LEU A 21 -20.27 -12.49 37.48
C LEU A 21 -20.75 -13.43 38.61
N SER A 22 -20.15 -13.30 39.79
CA SER A 22 -20.78 -12.69 40.99
C SER A 22 -20.01 -13.00 42.29
N GLN A 23 -20.27 -12.20 43.35
CA GLN A 23 -20.04 -12.37 44.81
C GLN A 23 -19.27 -11.15 45.37
N LEU A 24 -19.98 -10.11 45.86
CA LEU A 24 -20.57 -9.94 47.21
C LEU A 24 -19.52 -9.67 48.30
N PHE A 25 -19.40 -8.41 48.71
CA PHE A 25 -18.99 -8.03 50.06
C PHE A 25 -19.94 -6.98 50.62
N ASN A 26 -20.58 -7.34 51.72
CA ASN A 26 -21.37 -6.47 52.58
C ASN A 26 -20.43 -5.48 53.30
N PHE A 27 -20.76 -4.19 53.25
CA PHE A 27 -20.32 -3.26 54.28
C PHE A 27 -21.41 -2.22 54.51
N GLU A 28 -22.14 -2.37 55.61
CA GLU A 28 -22.94 -1.29 56.18
C GLU A 28 -21.99 -0.19 56.67
N MET A 29 -22.15 1.03 56.14
CA MET A 29 -21.65 2.24 56.76
C MET A 29 -22.75 3.27 56.84
N ARG A 30 -23.21 3.52 58.07
CA ARG A 30 -23.92 4.74 58.48
C ARG A 30 -22.93 5.91 58.52
N VAL A 31 -23.07 6.91 57.66
CA VAL A 31 -22.66 8.30 57.94
C VAL A 31 -23.39 9.28 56.99
N PRO A 32 -23.41 10.60 57.26
CA PRO A 32 -24.54 11.37 57.77
C PRO A 32 -25.26 12.18 56.67
N ASN A 33 -26.39 12.79 57.05
CA ASN A 33 -27.10 13.80 56.25
C ASN A 33 -26.18 14.98 55.91
N VAL A 34 -25.60 14.97 54.71
CA VAL A 34 -25.04 16.15 54.07
C VAL A 34 -26.00 16.50 52.94
N ILE A 35 -26.68 17.63 53.06
CA ILE A 35 -27.45 18.20 51.96
C ILE A 35 -26.44 18.62 50.89
N ALA A 36 -26.12 17.69 49.99
CA ALA A 36 -25.44 17.99 48.74
C ALA A 36 -26.46 18.71 47.86
N SER A 37 -26.39 20.04 47.84
CA SER A 37 -27.03 20.85 46.81
C SER A 37 -26.52 20.37 45.45
N ALA A 38 -27.32 19.55 44.78
CA ALA A 38 -27.08 19.05 43.44
C ALA A 38 -27.21 20.23 42.46
N TRP A 39 -26.09 20.91 42.23
CA TRP A 39 -25.93 21.70 41.01
C TRP A 39 -25.80 20.71 39.87
N LEU A 40 -26.94 20.30 39.31
CA LEU A 40 -26.98 19.67 37.99
C LEU A 40 -26.44 20.71 37.01
N PRO A 41 -25.28 20.50 36.37
CA PRO A 41 -24.95 21.30 35.21
C PRO A 41 -26.02 20.96 34.17
N VAL A 42 -26.91 21.91 33.90
CA VAL A 42 -27.70 21.88 32.68
C VAL A 42 -26.68 22.03 31.56
N ALA A 43 -26.21 20.89 31.04
CA ALA A 43 -25.50 20.86 29.77
C ALA A 43 -26.53 21.33 28.73
N VAL A 44 -26.51 22.62 28.43
CA VAL A 44 -27.24 23.17 27.30
C VAL A 44 -26.63 22.49 26.09
N ALA A 45 -27.32 21.49 25.54
CA ALA A 45 -26.99 20.95 24.25
C ALA A 45 -27.05 22.14 23.28
N GLN A 46 -25.88 22.64 22.85
CA GLN A 46 -25.83 23.58 21.75
C GLN A 46 -26.40 22.82 20.56
N ASN A 47 -27.66 23.13 20.23
CA ASN A 47 -28.33 22.69 19.03
C ASN A 47 -27.74 23.49 17.84
N GLY A 48 -26.42 23.40 17.68
CA GLY A 48 -25.73 23.94 16.53
C GLY A 48 -26.19 23.11 15.35
N THR A 49 -26.98 23.72 14.47
CA THR A 49 -27.29 23.16 13.16
C THR A 49 -25.96 22.98 12.44
N ILE A 50 -25.47 21.73 12.39
CA ILE A 50 -24.31 21.39 11.59
C ILE A 50 -24.71 21.63 10.13
N ASP A 51 -24.04 22.58 9.48
CA ASP A 51 -24.21 22.79 8.05
C ASP A 51 -23.64 21.57 7.32
N LEU A 52 -24.54 20.69 6.88
CA LEU A 52 -24.23 19.53 6.05
C LEU A 52 -24.30 19.86 4.55
N SER A 53 -24.47 21.15 4.20
CA SER A 53 -24.50 21.58 2.81
C SER A 53 -23.14 21.30 2.17
N TRP A 54 -23.17 20.63 1.02
CA TRP A 54 -21.98 20.45 0.21
C TRP A 54 -21.64 21.77 -0.49
N HIS A 55 -20.42 22.25 -0.30
CA HIS A 55 -19.90 23.44 -0.98
C HIS A 55 -18.94 23.01 -2.09
N ALA A 56 -19.29 23.30 -3.34
CA ALA A 56 -18.42 23.02 -4.47
C ALA A 56 -17.08 23.78 -4.32
N PRO A 57 -15.93 23.17 -4.68
CA PRO A 57 -14.68 23.91 -4.79
C PRO A 57 -14.83 25.10 -5.74
N LYS A 58 -14.20 26.24 -5.43
CA LYS A 58 -14.20 27.41 -6.33
C LYS A 58 -13.69 27.00 -7.71
N LYS A 59 -14.44 27.29 -8.77
CA LYS A 59 -13.99 27.03 -10.14
C LYS A 59 -12.88 28.02 -10.50
N THR A 60 -11.68 27.50 -10.67
CA THR A 60 -10.48 28.22 -11.05
C THR A 60 -9.85 27.56 -12.27
N TRP A 61 -8.86 28.21 -12.87
CA TRP A 61 -8.10 27.66 -13.99
C TRP A 61 -7.25 26.43 -13.62
N ILE A 62 -6.99 26.19 -12.32
CA ILE A 62 -6.20 25.04 -11.84
C ILE A 62 -7.07 23.77 -11.75
N ASN A 63 -8.30 23.89 -11.26
CA ASN A 63 -9.21 22.78 -10.99
C ASN A 63 -10.30 22.58 -12.05
N ASP A 64 -9.97 22.88 -13.32
CA ASP A 64 -10.85 22.59 -14.45
C ASP A 64 -10.84 21.09 -14.77
N LEU A 65 -11.76 20.34 -14.16
CA LEU A 65 -11.86 18.90 -14.32
C LEU A 65 -12.13 18.47 -15.78
N ASN A 66 -12.74 19.32 -16.62
CA ASN A 66 -12.94 18.98 -18.02
C ASN A 66 -11.60 18.85 -18.75
N ARG A 67 -10.64 19.74 -18.45
CA ARG A 67 -9.29 19.68 -19.00
C ARG A 67 -8.46 18.54 -18.41
N VAL A 68 -8.65 18.25 -17.12
CA VAL A 68 -7.98 17.13 -16.45
C VAL A 68 -8.41 15.78 -17.02
N LEU A 69 -9.71 15.59 -17.25
CA LEU A 69 -10.28 14.30 -17.65
C LEU A 69 -10.29 14.08 -19.17
N ASN A 70 -10.51 15.13 -19.96
CA ASN A 70 -10.76 15.00 -21.40
C ASN A 70 -9.68 15.64 -22.28
N ASP A 71 -8.65 16.25 -21.71
CA ASP A 71 -7.62 16.96 -22.45
C ASP A 71 -6.20 16.58 -21.96
N THR A 72 -5.21 17.41 -22.25
CA THR A 72 -3.79 17.20 -21.89
C THR A 72 -3.46 17.60 -20.45
N GLY A 73 -4.47 17.97 -19.66
CA GLY A 73 -4.32 18.53 -18.31
C GLY A 73 -4.39 20.05 -18.27
N THR A 74 -3.90 20.65 -17.18
CA THR A 74 -4.02 22.10 -16.92
C THR A 74 -2.63 22.67 -16.63
N ASN A 75 -2.24 23.76 -17.28
CA ASN A 75 -1.03 24.55 -16.93
C ASN A 75 0.30 23.78 -16.93
N GLY A 76 0.46 22.89 -17.91
CA GLY A 76 1.64 22.02 -18.02
C GLY A 76 1.62 20.82 -17.08
N PHE A 77 0.60 20.69 -16.22
CA PHE A 77 0.37 19.47 -15.43
C PHE A 77 -0.28 18.40 -16.30
N GLN A 78 0.38 17.25 -16.43
CA GLN A 78 -0.18 16.06 -17.08
C GLN A 78 -0.84 15.14 -16.06
N PHE A 79 -2.04 14.64 -16.37
CA PHE A 79 -2.84 13.79 -15.48
C PHE A 79 -3.13 12.38 -16.02
N ASN A 80 -2.49 12.01 -17.14
CA ASN A 80 -2.65 10.69 -17.75
C ASN A 80 -1.33 10.12 -18.28
N GLY A 81 -1.18 8.79 -18.21
CA GLY A 81 -0.04 8.05 -18.78
C GLY A 81 1.29 8.22 -18.05
N SER A 82 2.26 7.37 -18.36
CA SER A 82 3.62 7.44 -17.79
C SER A 82 4.59 8.27 -18.60
N VAL A 83 4.27 8.50 -19.88
CA VAL A 83 5.18 9.07 -20.86
C VAL A 83 4.81 10.53 -21.09
N LEU A 84 5.81 11.40 -20.95
CA LEU A 84 5.70 12.79 -21.37
C LEU A 84 5.64 12.85 -22.90
N ARG A 85 4.86 13.78 -23.45
CA ARG A 85 4.77 13.95 -24.91
C ARG A 85 6.10 14.40 -25.51
N ASP A 86 6.27 14.13 -26.80
CA ASP A 86 7.43 14.61 -27.55
C ASP A 86 7.57 16.13 -27.43
N GLY A 87 8.79 16.59 -27.19
CA GLY A 87 9.10 18.00 -26.99
C GLY A 87 8.79 18.55 -25.59
N VAL A 88 8.16 17.78 -24.70
CA VAL A 88 7.99 18.16 -23.29
C VAL A 88 9.28 17.82 -22.52
N PRO A 89 9.95 18.81 -21.90
CA PRO A 89 11.14 18.55 -21.11
C PRO A 89 10.86 17.60 -19.95
N TYR A 90 11.79 16.69 -19.67
CA TYR A 90 11.76 15.90 -18.45
C TYR A 90 11.88 16.81 -17.22
N GLY A 91 11.27 16.39 -16.10
CA GLY A 91 11.07 17.25 -14.93
C GLY A 91 9.75 18.03 -14.98
N THR A 92 9.07 18.10 -16.12
CA THR A 92 7.68 18.60 -16.19
C THR A 92 6.78 17.73 -15.32
N TYR A 93 5.86 18.37 -14.58
CA TYR A 93 5.00 17.67 -13.65
C TYR A 93 4.03 16.73 -14.38
N ASN A 94 4.13 15.45 -14.04
CA ASN A 94 3.18 14.43 -14.43
C ASN A 94 2.67 13.73 -13.16
N TRP A 95 1.37 13.89 -12.90
CA TRP A 95 0.66 13.28 -11.77
C TRP A 95 0.80 11.75 -11.76
N CYS A 96 0.78 11.15 -12.95
CA CYS A 96 0.80 9.71 -13.13
C CYS A 96 2.21 9.13 -13.03
N ASN A 97 3.24 9.88 -13.42
CA ASN A 97 4.63 9.43 -13.34
C ASN A 97 5.55 10.61 -12.99
N MET A 98 5.77 10.80 -11.69
CA MET A 98 6.58 11.90 -11.19
C MET A 98 8.04 11.70 -11.60
N PRO A 99 8.76 12.78 -11.97
CA PRO A 99 10.18 12.68 -12.29
C PRO A 99 10.94 11.99 -11.15
N HIS A 100 11.73 10.99 -11.52
CA HIS A 100 12.62 10.25 -10.64
C HIS A 100 14.06 10.41 -11.11
N VAL A 101 14.99 9.95 -10.27
CA VAL A 101 16.39 9.88 -10.64
C VAL A 101 16.56 9.03 -11.91
N ARG A 102 17.38 9.51 -12.85
CA ARG A 102 17.80 8.78 -14.05
C ARG A 102 19.13 9.31 -14.55
N ARG A 103 19.78 8.54 -15.43
CA ARG A 103 21.18 8.77 -15.83
C ARG A 103 21.38 10.12 -16.52
N GLU A 104 20.43 10.54 -17.33
CA GLU A 104 20.52 11.68 -18.24
C GLU A 104 20.60 13.03 -17.50
N GLU A 105 19.89 13.18 -16.37
CA GLU A 105 19.86 14.42 -15.58
C GLU A 105 20.61 14.31 -14.25
N TYR A 106 21.28 13.18 -13.97
CA TYR A 106 21.94 12.99 -12.69
C TYR A 106 23.12 13.98 -12.53
N PRO A 107 23.06 14.91 -11.55
CA PRO A 107 24.15 15.85 -11.34
C PRO A 107 25.32 15.12 -10.66
N LYS A 108 26.40 14.89 -11.40
CA LYS A 108 27.62 14.29 -10.84
C LYS A 108 28.33 15.27 -9.93
N ALA A 109 28.69 14.82 -8.73
CA ALA A 109 29.67 15.51 -7.90
C ALA A 109 31.05 15.51 -8.59
N SER A 110 31.94 16.42 -8.19
CA SER A 110 33.31 16.42 -8.67
C SER A 110 34.06 15.15 -8.23
N ASP A 111 35.12 14.80 -8.97
CA ASP A 111 35.92 13.60 -8.71
C ASP A 111 36.68 13.63 -7.37
N GLU A 112 36.68 14.77 -6.68
CA GLU A 112 37.21 14.93 -5.31
C GLU A 112 36.35 14.24 -4.24
N TYR A 113 35.10 13.90 -4.58
CA TYR A 113 34.17 13.23 -3.67
C TYR A 113 33.98 11.76 -4.03
N THR A 114 33.83 10.92 -3.00
CA THR A 114 33.48 9.50 -3.16
C THR A 114 32.11 9.24 -2.56
N LEU A 115 31.22 8.61 -3.33
CA LEU A 115 29.91 8.19 -2.86
C LEU A 115 30.06 7.06 -1.84
N GLN A 116 29.56 7.27 -0.61
CA GLN A 116 29.66 6.31 0.49
C GLN A 116 28.35 5.56 0.75
N TYR A 117 27.20 6.21 0.53
CA TYR A 117 25.90 5.69 0.92
C TYR A 117 24.78 6.28 0.07
N VAL A 118 23.75 5.47 -0.19
CA VAL A 118 22.53 5.89 -0.88
C VAL A 118 21.33 5.34 -0.10
N GLU A 119 20.40 6.21 0.24
CA GLU A 119 19.07 5.86 0.74
C GLU A 119 18.02 6.35 -0.23
N VAL A 120 17.15 5.44 -0.68
CA VAL A 120 16.02 5.77 -1.53
C VAL A 120 14.75 5.51 -0.75
N ILE A 121 13.97 6.56 -0.53
CA ILE A 121 12.63 6.48 0.05
C ILE A 121 11.66 6.90 -1.03
N HIS A 122 10.83 5.96 -1.49
CA HIS A 122 9.82 6.24 -2.49
C HIS A 122 8.46 5.64 -2.10
N ARG A 123 7.40 6.21 -2.67
CA ARG A 123 6.04 5.72 -2.48
C ARG A 123 5.78 4.54 -3.42
N HIS A 124 4.74 3.77 -3.12
CA HIS A 124 4.13 2.89 -4.12
C HIS A 124 3.77 3.66 -5.42
N HIS A 125 3.78 2.96 -6.55
CA HIS A 125 3.37 3.50 -7.85
C HIS A 125 1.83 3.46 -8.03
N LYS A 126 1.35 3.62 -9.27
CA LYS A 126 -0.07 3.69 -9.63
C LYS A 126 -0.86 2.47 -9.15
N ARG A 127 -1.93 2.74 -8.43
CA ARG A 127 -2.83 1.75 -7.87
C ARG A 127 -4.29 2.18 -8.04
N THR A 128 -5.19 1.23 -7.87
CA THR A 128 -6.61 1.54 -7.67
C THR A 128 -6.80 2.36 -6.37
N PRO A 129 -7.89 3.14 -6.27
CA PRO A 129 -8.27 3.82 -5.04
C PRO A 129 -8.49 2.85 -3.88
N TYR A 130 -8.63 3.37 -2.66
CA TYR A 130 -9.14 2.58 -1.54
C TYR A 130 -10.66 2.44 -1.68
N ALA A 131 -11.22 1.25 -1.45
CA ALA A 131 -12.67 1.04 -1.47
C ALA A 131 -13.40 1.94 -0.46
N SER A 132 -12.78 2.27 0.67
CA SER A 132 -13.34 3.20 1.66
C SER A 132 -13.46 4.65 1.18
N ASN A 133 -12.80 4.99 0.06
CA ASN A 133 -12.78 6.36 -0.48
C ASN A 133 -13.70 6.51 -1.70
N THR A 134 -14.57 5.52 -1.94
CA THR A 134 -15.47 5.49 -3.10
C THR A 134 -16.88 5.85 -2.69
N PHE A 135 -17.69 6.29 -3.64
CA PHE A 135 -19.13 6.33 -3.44
C PHE A 135 -19.67 4.91 -3.19
N PRO A 136 -20.83 4.74 -2.52
CA PRO A 136 -21.43 3.42 -2.33
C PRO A 136 -21.66 2.65 -3.63
N LYS A 137 -21.90 3.37 -4.73
CA LYS A 137 -21.97 2.85 -6.08
C LYS A 137 -21.29 3.83 -7.02
N GLU A 138 -20.21 3.37 -7.64
CA GLU A 138 -19.48 4.11 -8.66
C GLU A 138 -20.09 3.82 -10.03
N ALA A 139 -20.12 4.83 -10.90
CA ALA A 139 -20.74 4.72 -12.24
C ALA A 139 -19.83 4.05 -13.28
N TYR A 140 -18.55 3.88 -12.97
CA TYR A 140 -17.52 3.38 -13.89
C TYR A 140 -16.85 2.11 -13.32
N ARG A 141 -16.34 1.29 -14.23
CA ARG A 141 -15.76 -0.03 -13.94
C ARG A 141 -14.24 0.05 -13.86
N TRP A 142 -13.63 -0.80 -13.04
CA TRP A 142 -12.19 -1.04 -13.00
C TRP A 142 -11.88 -2.52 -13.26
N ASP A 143 -11.13 -2.79 -14.32
CA ASP A 143 -10.71 -4.14 -14.66
C ASP A 143 -9.21 -4.33 -14.46
N CYS A 144 -8.86 -5.41 -13.78
CA CYS A 144 -7.50 -5.74 -13.35
C CYS A 144 -7.10 -7.16 -13.80
N ASN A 145 -7.41 -7.51 -15.04
CA ASN A 145 -7.15 -8.85 -15.60
C ASN A 145 -5.76 -9.00 -16.25
N ASP A 146 -4.97 -7.93 -16.24
CA ASP A 146 -3.68 -7.77 -16.93
C ASP A 146 -2.47 -7.81 -15.97
N GLN A 147 -2.68 -8.17 -14.70
CA GLN A 147 -1.61 -8.44 -13.74
C GLN A 147 -1.93 -9.64 -12.85
N GLY A 148 -0.89 -10.40 -12.52
CA GLY A 148 -0.91 -11.39 -11.46
C GLY A 148 -0.24 -10.83 -10.20
N LEU A 149 -0.94 -10.88 -9.07
CA LEU A 149 -0.43 -10.41 -7.80
C LEU A 149 -0.06 -11.60 -6.91
N PHE A 150 1.17 -11.60 -6.42
CA PHE A 150 1.70 -12.66 -5.56
C PHE A 150 1.34 -12.43 -4.08
N TYR A 151 0.86 -13.49 -3.41
CA TYR A 151 0.43 -13.47 -2.00
C TYR A 151 0.88 -14.70 -1.19
N TYR A 152 1.58 -15.65 -1.80
CA TYR A 152 1.97 -16.91 -1.13
C TYR A 152 3.22 -16.74 -0.25
N GLY A 153 3.36 -17.61 0.75
CA GLY A 153 4.54 -17.66 1.62
C GLY A 153 5.65 -18.54 1.05
N GLN A 154 6.88 -18.35 1.51
CA GLN A 154 8.05 -19.19 1.19
C GLN A 154 8.66 -19.69 2.51
N PRO A 155 8.85 -21.01 2.70
CA PRO A 155 9.58 -21.51 3.86
C PRO A 155 11.04 -21.00 3.87
N LEU A 156 11.45 -20.33 4.96
CA LEU A 156 12.76 -19.68 5.08
C LEU A 156 13.76 -20.45 5.97
N ASN A 157 13.32 -21.00 7.12
CA ASN A 157 14.21 -21.74 8.02
C ASN A 157 13.46 -22.74 8.92
N PRO A 158 13.78 -24.04 8.89
CA PRO A 158 14.64 -24.67 7.90
C PRO A 158 14.06 -24.47 6.50
N THR A 159 14.93 -24.39 5.49
CA THR A 159 14.48 -24.31 4.10
C THR A 159 13.64 -25.54 3.77
N GLY A 160 12.46 -25.32 3.19
CA GLY A 160 11.53 -26.37 2.77
C GLY A 160 11.34 -26.38 1.25
N ASN A 161 10.26 -27.00 0.78
CA ASN A 161 9.89 -26.97 -0.63
C ASN A 161 9.64 -25.53 -1.10
N ALA A 162 10.09 -25.21 -2.32
CA ALA A 162 9.80 -23.93 -2.96
C ALA A 162 8.30 -23.78 -3.23
N SER A 163 7.78 -22.57 -3.03
CA SER A 163 6.38 -22.28 -3.35
C SER A 163 6.19 -22.07 -4.85
N ALA A 164 5.05 -22.53 -5.38
CA ALA A 164 4.69 -22.28 -6.77
C ALA A 164 4.28 -20.81 -6.98
N ASN A 165 4.68 -20.24 -8.12
CA ASN A 165 4.27 -18.91 -8.53
C ASN A 165 2.78 -18.88 -8.83
N SER A 166 1.98 -18.42 -7.88
CA SER A 166 0.51 -18.35 -7.97
C SER A 166 0.01 -16.94 -7.69
N TYR A 167 -1.02 -16.53 -8.44
CA TYR A 167 -1.68 -15.23 -8.29
C TYR A 167 -3.19 -15.43 -8.14
N TRP A 168 -3.82 -14.51 -7.43
CA TRP A 168 -5.28 -14.48 -7.31
C TRP A 168 -5.88 -13.77 -8.50
N SER A 169 -7.05 -14.24 -8.94
CA SER A 169 -7.93 -13.51 -9.85
C SER A 169 -9.26 -13.26 -9.13
N VAL A 170 -9.82 -12.06 -9.30
CA VAL A 170 -11.13 -11.75 -8.74
C VAL A 170 -12.19 -12.22 -9.73
N PHE A 171 -13.12 -13.02 -9.23
CA PHE A 171 -14.30 -13.44 -9.97
C PHE A 171 -15.54 -12.75 -9.40
N THR A 172 -16.35 -12.14 -10.27
CA THR A 172 -17.63 -11.53 -9.93
C THR A 172 -18.75 -12.20 -10.74
N SER A 173 -19.94 -12.32 -10.14
CA SER A 173 -21.13 -12.90 -10.76
C SER A 173 -22.35 -12.08 -10.35
N ASP A 174 -23.28 -11.89 -11.29
CA ASP A 174 -24.55 -11.17 -11.04
C ASP A 174 -25.45 -11.90 -10.02
N THR A 175 -25.19 -13.19 -9.77
CA THR A 175 -25.88 -13.99 -8.76
C THR A 175 -25.22 -13.95 -7.39
N ASN A 176 -24.06 -13.29 -7.23
CA ASN A 176 -23.39 -13.20 -5.93
C ASN A 176 -24.14 -12.19 -5.03
N PRO A 177 -24.76 -12.61 -3.90
CA PRO A 177 -25.48 -11.69 -3.02
C PRO A 177 -24.53 -10.82 -2.17
N PHE A 178 -23.22 -11.08 -2.20
CA PHE A 178 -22.20 -10.36 -1.42
C PHE A 178 -21.29 -9.49 -2.31
N VAL A 179 -21.87 -8.77 -3.29
CA VAL A 179 -21.10 -7.84 -4.12
C VAL A 179 -20.52 -6.72 -3.25
N PRO A 180 -19.19 -6.48 -3.27
CA PRO A 180 -18.59 -5.35 -2.59
C PRO A 180 -19.18 -4.02 -3.08
N SER A 181 -19.46 -3.10 -2.16
CA SER A 181 -19.85 -1.74 -2.51
C SER A 181 -18.67 -0.94 -3.10
N GLY A 182 -18.98 0.11 -3.85
CA GLY A 182 -17.98 0.92 -4.55
C GLY A 182 -17.94 0.62 -6.03
N PHE A 183 -16.90 -0.08 -6.49
CA PHE A 183 -16.61 -0.30 -7.90
C PHE A 183 -17.09 -1.65 -8.41
N ASN A 184 -17.70 -1.65 -9.59
CA ASN A 184 -17.82 -2.86 -10.40
C ASN A 184 -16.47 -3.17 -11.06
N GLY A 185 -16.10 -4.44 -11.22
CA GLY A 185 -14.78 -4.77 -11.76
C GLY A 185 -14.25 -6.17 -11.47
N THR A 186 -12.97 -6.33 -11.79
CA THR A 186 -12.13 -7.49 -11.41
C THR A 186 -10.94 -7.09 -10.53
N CYS A 187 -10.90 -5.85 -10.04
CA CYS A 187 -9.85 -5.38 -9.14
C CYS A 187 -10.13 -5.73 -7.68
N GLN A 188 -9.07 -5.98 -6.91
CA GLN A 188 -9.10 -5.87 -5.45
C GLN A 188 -8.79 -4.42 -5.07
N PHE A 189 -9.44 -3.85 -4.06
CA PHE A 189 -9.23 -2.45 -3.71
C PHE A 189 -8.61 -2.31 -2.31
N PRO A 190 -7.45 -1.65 -2.17
CA PRO A 190 -6.57 -1.15 -3.22
C PRO A 190 -5.70 -2.27 -3.85
N GLN A 191 -5.25 -2.05 -5.09
CA GLN A 191 -4.40 -2.96 -5.85
C GLN A 191 -3.45 -2.16 -6.74
N ILE A 192 -2.18 -2.60 -6.84
CA ILE A 192 -1.26 -2.06 -7.85
C ILE A 192 -1.78 -2.35 -9.27
N THR A 193 -1.68 -1.35 -10.15
CA THR A 193 -2.06 -1.51 -11.57
C THR A 193 -0.87 -2.05 -12.37
N ARG A 194 -1.13 -2.63 -13.55
CA ARG A 194 -0.09 -3.04 -14.50
C ARG A 194 0.88 -1.90 -14.81
N GLN A 195 0.34 -0.71 -15.09
CA GLN A 195 1.15 0.48 -15.30
C GLN A 195 1.98 0.85 -14.07
N GLY A 196 1.46 0.66 -12.86
CA GLY A 196 2.23 0.86 -11.63
C GLY A 196 3.38 -0.15 -11.47
N LEU A 197 3.21 -1.38 -11.94
CA LEU A 197 4.28 -2.38 -12.00
C LEU A 197 5.35 -1.98 -13.03
N ASP A 198 4.92 -1.54 -14.22
CA ASP A 198 5.81 -1.09 -15.29
C ASP A 198 6.61 0.17 -14.88
N ASP A 199 5.95 1.13 -14.24
CA ASP A 199 6.60 2.34 -13.72
C ASP A 199 7.65 1.98 -12.66
N SER A 200 7.34 1.02 -11.77
CA SER A 200 8.30 0.54 -10.77
C SER A 200 9.51 -0.15 -11.39
N PHE A 201 9.29 -0.96 -12.43
CA PHE A 201 10.37 -1.60 -13.17
C PHE A 201 11.28 -0.57 -13.84
N GLN A 202 10.69 0.43 -14.50
CA GLN A 202 11.45 1.50 -15.14
C GLN A 202 12.25 2.31 -14.10
N HIS A 203 11.64 2.65 -12.97
CA HIS A 203 12.35 3.30 -11.86
C HIS A 203 13.53 2.46 -11.35
N GLY A 204 13.38 1.13 -11.29
CA GLY A 204 14.48 0.19 -11.02
C GLY A 204 15.63 0.33 -12.00
N LYS A 205 15.32 0.35 -13.30
CA LYS A 205 16.33 0.56 -14.35
C LYS A 205 17.03 1.91 -14.21
N ASP A 206 16.29 2.97 -13.88
CA ASP A 206 16.86 4.31 -13.79
C ASP A 206 17.79 4.46 -12.57
N LEU A 207 17.41 3.86 -11.44
CA LEU A 207 18.30 3.74 -10.27
C LEU A 207 19.56 2.97 -10.61
N TYR A 208 19.43 1.84 -11.30
CA TYR A 208 20.59 1.05 -11.72
C TYR A 208 21.46 1.81 -12.71
N GLY A 209 20.87 2.50 -13.69
CA GLY A 209 21.60 3.31 -14.68
C GLY A 209 22.44 4.43 -14.06
N VAL A 210 22.01 4.96 -12.91
CA VAL A 210 22.79 5.93 -12.13
C VAL A 210 23.79 5.21 -11.22
N TYR A 211 23.30 4.40 -10.29
CA TYR A 211 24.15 3.92 -9.20
C TYR A 211 25.00 2.70 -9.57
N HIS A 212 24.63 1.91 -10.57
CA HIS A 212 25.50 0.89 -11.15
C HIS A 212 26.29 1.49 -12.32
N ASP A 213 25.62 1.88 -13.41
CA ASP A 213 26.31 2.14 -14.67
C ASP A 213 27.05 3.50 -14.72
N LEU A 214 26.58 4.51 -13.97
CA LEU A 214 27.15 5.87 -14.05
C LEU A 214 28.19 6.13 -12.97
N LEU A 215 27.92 5.64 -11.76
CA LEU A 215 28.73 5.87 -10.56
C LEU A 215 29.53 4.64 -10.12
N ASN A 216 29.30 3.46 -10.71
CA ASN A 216 29.95 2.19 -10.33
C ASN A 216 29.83 1.88 -8.83
N PHE A 217 28.73 2.27 -8.20
CA PHE A 217 28.49 2.11 -6.76
C PHE A 217 27.78 0.80 -6.43
N LEU A 218 26.75 0.44 -7.20
CA LEU A 218 26.02 -0.81 -7.03
C LEU A 218 26.78 -1.99 -7.68
N PRO A 219 26.73 -3.19 -7.10
CA PRO A 219 27.30 -4.40 -7.69
C PRO A 219 26.45 -4.90 -8.86
N SER A 220 27.06 -5.71 -9.74
CA SER A 220 26.37 -6.32 -10.90
C SER A 220 25.39 -7.44 -10.53
N SER A 221 25.44 -7.94 -9.28
CA SER A 221 24.49 -8.92 -8.74
C SER A 221 24.04 -8.53 -7.34
N LEU A 222 22.88 -9.02 -6.90
CA LEU A 222 22.42 -8.83 -5.52
C LEU A 222 23.46 -9.32 -4.52
N THR A 223 23.78 -8.48 -3.53
CA THR A 223 24.72 -8.79 -2.43
C THR A 223 24.10 -8.43 -1.08
N THR A 224 24.75 -8.82 0.01
CA THR A 224 24.32 -8.51 1.39
C THR A 224 24.40 -7.03 1.75
N ASN A 225 25.11 -6.22 0.97
CA ASN A 225 25.28 -4.78 1.22
C ASN A 225 24.08 -3.95 0.74
N LEU A 226 23.12 -4.58 0.06
CA LEU A 226 21.90 -3.94 -0.43
C LEU A 226 20.72 -4.42 0.41
N THR A 227 19.99 -3.47 1.01
CA THR A 227 18.84 -3.77 1.87
C THR A 227 17.59 -3.13 1.30
N TYR A 228 16.53 -3.92 1.18
CA TYR A 228 15.22 -3.45 0.77
C TYR A 228 14.25 -3.50 1.94
N ARG A 229 13.57 -2.38 2.18
CA ARG A 229 12.55 -2.25 3.22
C ARG A 229 11.23 -1.84 2.61
N VAL A 230 10.16 -2.49 3.05
CA VAL A 230 8.79 -2.24 2.61
C VAL A 230 7.88 -2.11 3.82
N THR A 231 6.68 -1.59 3.63
CA THR A 231 5.68 -1.51 4.71
C THR A 231 4.89 -2.82 4.80
N ASN A 232 3.98 -2.92 5.77
CA ASN A 232 3.02 -4.04 5.82
C ASN A 232 1.95 -3.98 4.72
N ASN A 233 1.92 -2.93 3.89
CA ASN A 233 1.05 -2.87 2.75
C ASN A 233 1.64 -3.69 1.59
N VAL A 234 0.92 -4.72 1.16
CA VAL A 234 1.36 -5.67 0.12
C VAL A 234 1.75 -4.98 -1.19
N ILE A 235 1.12 -3.84 -1.51
CA ILE A 235 1.43 -3.04 -2.71
C ILE A 235 2.90 -2.60 -2.68
N THR A 236 3.43 -2.26 -1.51
CA THR A 236 4.84 -1.85 -1.39
C THR A 236 5.80 -3.01 -1.66
N SER A 237 5.43 -4.24 -1.30
CA SER A 237 6.20 -5.44 -1.67
C SER A 237 6.14 -5.73 -3.16
N GLN A 238 4.97 -5.55 -3.79
CA GLN A 238 4.80 -5.72 -5.24
C GLN A 238 5.61 -4.69 -6.04
N VAL A 239 5.61 -3.43 -5.58
CA VAL A 239 6.45 -2.35 -6.12
C VAL A 239 7.93 -2.70 -5.98
N ALA A 240 8.37 -3.10 -4.79
CA ALA A 240 9.76 -3.50 -4.55
C ALA A 240 10.20 -4.67 -5.45
N GLY A 241 9.34 -5.67 -5.66
CA GLY A 241 9.63 -6.79 -6.56
C GLY A 241 9.92 -6.34 -7.99
N MET A 242 9.12 -5.43 -8.54
CA MET A 242 9.35 -4.88 -9.87
C MET A 242 10.55 -3.93 -9.94
N LEU A 243 10.78 -3.13 -8.89
CA LEU A 243 11.95 -2.27 -8.79
C LEU A 243 13.23 -3.10 -8.85
N ILE A 244 13.29 -4.16 -8.05
CA ILE A 244 14.43 -5.09 -7.99
C ILE A 244 14.61 -5.80 -9.32
N ALA A 245 13.53 -6.24 -9.98
CA ALA A 245 13.62 -6.82 -11.32
C ALA A 245 14.15 -5.83 -12.37
N GLY A 246 13.88 -4.53 -12.23
CA GLY A 246 14.44 -3.48 -13.10
C GLY A 246 15.94 -3.25 -12.87
N MET A 247 16.41 -3.41 -11.63
CA MET A 247 17.83 -3.31 -11.28
C MET A 247 18.62 -4.58 -11.59
N TYR A 248 18.03 -5.73 -11.26
CA TYR A 248 18.64 -7.06 -11.34
C TYR A 248 17.64 -8.00 -12.04
N PRO A 249 17.62 -8.00 -13.38
CA PRO A 249 16.68 -8.81 -14.14
C PRO A 249 16.81 -10.30 -13.78
N PRO A 250 15.70 -10.98 -13.47
CA PRO A 250 15.75 -12.42 -13.27
C PRO A 250 16.15 -13.11 -14.58
N PRO A 251 16.76 -14.31 -14.52
CA PRO A 251 16.99 -15.10 -15.72
C PRO A 251 15.67 -15.33 -16.47
N PRO A 252 15.71 -15.45 -17.81
CA PRO A 252 14.52 -15.71 -18.60
C PRO A 252 13.80 -16.96 -18.09
N PRO A 253 12.45 -17.00 -18.12
CA PRO A 253 11.69 -18.13 -17.62
C PRO A 253 12.06 -19.40 -18.39
N SER A 254 12.80 -20.29 -17.74
CA SER A 254 13.00 -21.66 -18.20
C SER A 254 11.83 -22.51 -17.68
N PRO A 255 11.36 -23.54 -18.43
CA PRO A 255 10.31 -24.45 -17.96
C PRO A 255 10.59 -25.10 -16.59
N SER A 256 11.83 -25.00 -16.09
CA SER A 256 12.27 -25.56 -14.81
C SER A 256 12.83 -24.54 -13.80
N SER A 257 12.83 -23.23 -14.08
CA SER A 257 13.41 -22.25 -13.13
C SER A 257 12.36 -21.73 -12.15
N SER A 258 12.21 -22.44 -11.03
CA SER A 258 11.41 -22.02 -9.88
C SER A 258 12.15 -21.06 -8.93
N ASN A 259 13.25 -20.43 -9.36
CA ASN A 259 14.07 -19.62 -8.47
C ASN A 259 14.05 -18.15 -8.89
N PRO A 260 13.06 -17.35 -8.45
CA PRO A 260 13.22 -15.90 -8.48
C PRO A 260 14.47 -15.56 -7.66
N GLN A 261 15.33 -14.65 -8.14
CA GLN A 261 16.37 -14.08 -7.29
C GLN A 261 15.67 -13.41 -6.11
N THR A 262 15.68 -14.05 -4.94
CA THR A 262 14.98 -13.55 -3.76
C THR A 262 15.86 -12.54 -3.05
N SER A 263 15.58 -11.26 -3.24
CA SER A 263 15.96 -10.23 -2.29
C SER A 263 15.06 -10.32 -1.06
N THR A 264 15.63 -10.30 0.14
CA THR A 264 14.84 -10.23 1.38
C THR A 264 14.24 -8.83 1.53
N LEU A 265 12.90 -8.77 1.58
CA LEU A 265 12.18 -7.54 1.92
C LEU A 265 11.90 -7.55 3.42
N SER A 266 12.31 -6.49 4.12
CA SER A 266 12.07 -6.35 5.56
C SER A 266 11.04 -5.25 5.84
N ASN A 267 10.16 -5.47 6.81
CA ASN A 267 9.21 -4.45 7.27
C ASN A 267 9.53 -4.06 8.72
N PRO A 268 9.90 -2.80 9.00
CA PRO A 268 10.26 -2.35 10.33
C PRO A 268 9.04 -2.07 11.22
N ASN A 269 8.05 -2.97 11.32
CA ASN A 269 6.87 -2.80 12.20
C ASN A 269 7.19 -2.57 13.70
N THR A 270 8.47 -2.48 14.08
CA THR A 270 8.92 -1.84 15.32
C THR A 270 8.63 -0.34 15.29
N PRO A 271 7.96 0.24 16.31
CA PRO A 271 7.92 1.68 16.47
C PRO A 271 9.35 2.21 16.44
N VAL A 272 9.65 3.13 15.51
CA VAL A 272 10.89 3.91 15.58
C VAL A 272 10.87 4.58 16.96
N PRO A 273 11.86 4.35 17.84
CA PRO A 273 11.94 5.11 19.08
C PRO A 273 11.91 6.57 18.70
N ARG A 274 10.91 7.32 19.18
CA ARG A 274 10.86 8.77 19.00
C ARG A 274 12.23 9.31 19.40
N HIS A 275 12.93 9.95 18.47
CA HIS A 275 14.07 10.76 18.83
C HIS A 275 13.60 11.71 19.94
N PRO A 276 14.27 11.77 21.10
CA PRO A 276 13.95 12.77 22.09
C PRO A 276 14.07 14.14 21.40
N PRO A 277 13.14 15.08 21.67
CA PRO A 277 13.22 16.41 21.09
C PRO A 277 14.60 16.98 21.41
N SER A 278 15.30 17.44 20.36
CA SER A 278 16.55 18.17 20.50
C SER A 278 16.32 19.33 21.46
N THR A 279 17.06 19.34 22.56
CA THR A 279 17.11 20.48 23.49
C THR A 279 17.41 21.75 22.70
N PRO A 280 16.63 22.83 22.86
CA PRO A 280 16.95 24.11 22.24
C PRO A 280 18.35 24.55 22.66
N PRO A 281 19.11 25.23 21.79
CA PRO A 281 20.35 25.86 22.21
C PRO A 281 20.05 26.86 23.33
N THR A 282 20.74 26.71 24.45
CA THR A 282 20.74 27.70 25.52
C THR A 282 21.33 29.02 25.02
N PRO A 283 20.81 30.18 25.48
CA PRO A 283 21.20 31.50 25.01
C PRO A 283 22.68 31.83 25.25
#